data_AF-A0A2T0Q9X1-F1
#
_entry.id   AF-A0A2T0Q9X1-F1
#
_cell.length_a   1.000
_cell.length_b   1.000
_cell.length_c   1.000
_cell.angle_alpha   90.00
_cell.angle_beta   90.00
_cell.angle_gamma   90.00
#
_symmetry.space_group_name_H-M   'P 1'
#
loop_
_entity.id
_entity.type
_entity.pdbx_description
1 polymer ?
#
loop_
_entity_poly.entity_id
_entity_poly.type
_entity_poly.pdbx_seq_one_letter_code
_entity_poly.pdbx_strand_id
1 'polypeptide(L)'
;MSLPWWKTDKDARFSELLRAVRTYYHPDTAQDGAPERLRRLVYRVENEGLRAEFHDIPRFLAELRAAIIDPGQVPDDELFNAACFEDGSDEAFLARVWHDIYPDRPLPTADNPHGIGN
;
A
#
# COMPACT_ATOMS: atom_id res chain seq x y z
N MET A 1 -22.78 -11.07 7.66
CA MET A 1 -21.89 -10.31 6.77
C MET A 1 -20.63 -11.13 6.58
N SER A 2 -20.34 -11.58 5.36
CA SER A 2 -19.08 -12.28 5.06
C SER A 2 -17.92 -11.30 5.20
N LEU A 3 -16.80 -11.76 5.75
CA LEU A 3 -15.57 -10.98 5.76
C LEU A 3 -15.06 -10.83 4.32
N PRO A 4 -14.46 -9.70 3.95
CA PRO A 4 -13.81 -9.57 2.66
C PRO A 4 -12.72 -10.63 2.52
N TRP A 5 -12.50 -11.09 1.29
CA TRP A 5 -11.67 -12.26 0.98
C TRP A 5 -10.24 -12.11 1.51
N TRP A 6 -9.64 -10.91 1.42
CA TRP A 6 -8.28 -10.63 1.90
C TRP A 6 -8.13 -10.65 3.42
N LYS A 7 -9.24 -10.55 4.18
CA LYS A 7 -9.20 -10.79 5.64
C LYS A 7 -9.21 -12.28 5.98
N THR A 8 -9.72 -13.11 5.08
CA THR A 8 -9.82 -14.56 5.27
C THR A 8 -8.60 -15.28 4.71
N ASP A 9 -8.12 -14.83 3.55
CA ASP A 9 -6.98 -15.37 2.83
C ASP A 9 -5.84 -14.36 2.80
N LYS A 10 -4.81 -14.65 3.58
CA LYS A 10 -3.62 -13.80 3.75
C LYS A 10 -2.69 -13.90 2.53
N ASP A 11 -2.84 -14.96 1.75
CA ASP A 11 -1.99 -15.29 0.60
C ASP A 11 -2.57 -14.82 -0.72
N ALA A 12 -3.83 -14.36 -0.73
CA ALA A 12 -4.48 -13.76 -1.86
C ALA A 12 -3.75 -12.50 -2.37
N ARG A 13 -3.79 -12.28 -3.68
CA ARG A 13 -3.13 -11.14 -4.33
C ARG A 13 -3.69 -9.83 -3.78
N PHE A 14 -2.83 -8.85 -3.48
CA PHE A 14 -3.16 -7.54 -2.90
C PHE A 14 -3.66 -7.59 -1.44
N SER A 15 -3.67 -8.75 -0.78
CA SER A 15 -4.12 -8.86 0.61
C SER A 15 -3.27 -7.99 1.55
N GLU A 16 -1.96 -7.92 1.32
CA GLU A 16 -1.05 -7.19 2.18
C GLU A 16 -1.13 -5.68 1.91
N LEU A 17 -1.30 -5.27 0.65
CA LEU A 17 -1.68 -3.91 0.28
C LEU A 17 -2.94 -3.45 1.02
N LEU A 18 -4.05 -4.18 0.90
CA LEU A 18 -5.33 -3.84 1.53
C LEU A 18 -5.23 -3.79 3.05
N ARG A 19 -4.45 -4.70 3.64
CA ARG A 19 -4.21 -4.72 5.08
C ARG A 19 -3.38 -3.53 5.55
N ALA A 20 -2.32 -3.18 4.83
CA ALA A 20 -1.48 -2.04 5.15
C ALA A 20 -2.28 -0.73 5.01
N VAL A 21 -2.97 -0.51 3.90
CA VAL A 21 -3.74 0.73 3.70
C VAL A 21 -4.86 0.85 4.73
N ARG A 22 -5.50 -0.26 5.13
CA ARG A 22 -6.44 -0.22 6.25
C ARG A 22 -5.77 0.19 7.55
N THR A 23 -4.65 -0.41 7.90
CA THR A 23 -3.96 -0.09 9.16
C THR A 23 -3.49 1.36 9.22
N TYR A 24 -3.00 1.91 8.11
CA TYR A 24 -2.31 3.20 8.10
C TYR A 24 -3.12 4.38 7.55
N TYR A 25 -4.19 4.14 6.79
CA TYR A 25 -4.95 5.20 6.12
C TYR A 25 -6.45 5.20 6.44
N HIS A 26 -7.02 4.10 6.93
CA HIS A 26 -8.45 4.06 7.24
C HIS A 26 -8.80 4.91 8.48
N PRO A 27 -9.83 5.78 8.43
CA PRO A 27 -10.14 6.74 9.49
C PRO A 27 -10.42 6.09 10.86
N ASP A 28 -11.11 4.94 10.90
CA ASP A 28 -11.36 4.22 12.17
C ASP A 28 -10.12 3.54 12.79
N THR A 29 -9.09 3.21 12.01
CA THR A 29 -7.99 2.36 12.49
C THR A 29 -6.62 3.03 12.45
N ALA A 30 -6.43 4.00 11.56
CA ALA A 30 -5.21 4.77 11.45
C ALA A 30 -5.03 5.63 12.70
N GLN A 31 -3.85 5.51 13.32
CA GLN A 31 -3.45 6.40 14.40
C GLN A 31 -2.88 7.70 13.83
N ASP A 32 -2.80 8.74 14.67
CA ASP A 32 -2.14 10.00 14.29
C ASP A 32 -0.67 9.75 13.86
N GLY A 33 -0.27 10.33 12.72
CA GLY A 33 1.03 10.11 12.08
C GLY A 33 1.24 8.70 11.52
N ALA A 34 0.17 7.97 11.21
CA ALA A 34 0.26 6.62 10.63
C ALA A 34 1.04 6.56 9.29
N PRO A 35 0.89 7.50 8.33
CA PRO A 35 1.70 7.52 7.11
C PRO A 35 3.21 7.59 7.40
N GLU A 36 3.64 8.46 8.31
CA GLU A 36 5.06 8.55 8.70
C GLU A 36 5.57 7.28 9.38
N ARG A 37 4.71 6.57 10.12
CA ARG A 37 5.07 5.26 10.70
C ARG A 37 5.26 4.19 9.63
N LEU A 38 4.38 4.17 8.61
CA LEU A 38 4.53 3.27 7.47
C LEU A 38 5.85 3.57 6.74
N ARG A 39 6.13 4.85 6.45
CA ARG A 39 7.40 5.27 5.84
C ARG A 39 8.61 4.80 6.64
N ARG A 40 8.61 5.00 7.97
CA ARG A 40 9.72 4.55 8.85
C ARG A 40 9.84 3.03 8.90
N LEU A 41 8.72 2.31 8.80
CA LEU A 41 8.73 0.86 8.75
C LEU A 41 9.37 0.38 7.45
N VAL A 42 8.95 0.92 6.30
CA VAL A 42 9.55 0.63 4.99
C VAL A 42 11.05 0.90 4.99
N TYR A 43 11.46 2.08 5.47
CA TYR A 43 12.86 2.44 5.57
C TYR A 43 13.68 1.42 6.36
N ARG A 44 13.20 1.00 7.54
CA ARG A 44 13.86 0.01 8.39
C ARG A 44 13.96 -1.36 7.74
N VAL A 45 12.93 -1.79 7.02
CA VAL A 45 12.98 -3.08 6.31
C VAL A 45 14.00 -3.03 5.17
N GLU A 46 13.98 -1.98 4.35
CA GLU A 46 14.87 -1.89 3.18
C GLU A 46 16.34 -1.60 3.54
N ASN A 47 16.60 -0.78 4.57
CA ASN A 47 17.95 -0.32 4.89
C ASN A 47 18.58 -1.03 6.10
N GLU A 48 17.76 -1.51 7.04
CA GLU A 48 18.24 -2.09 8.30
C GLU A 48 17.96 -3.61 8.39
N GLY A 49 17.31 -4.19 7.37
CA GLY A 49 17.00 -5.63 7.33
C GLY A 49 15.98 -6.07 8.38
N LEU A 50 15.20 -5.12 8.93
CA LEU A 50 14.16 -5.41 9.91
C LEU A 50 13.10 -6.32 9.28
N ARG A 51 12.59 -7.28 10.06
CA ARG A 51 11.38 -8.05 9.71
C ARG A 51 10.23 -7.53 10.54
N ALA A 52 9.22 -6.98 9.88
CA ALA A 52 8.02 -6.49 10.55
C ALA A 52 7.15 -7.67 11.01
N GLU A 53 6.61 -7.59 12.23
CA GLU A 53 5.82 -8.68 12.81
C GLU A 53 4.40 -8.77 12.25
N PHE A 54 3.85 -7.63 11.80
CA PHE A 54 2.44 -7.51 11.42
C PHE A 54 2.20 -7.37 9.92
N HIS A 55 3.22 -6.93 9.18
CA HIS A 55 3.12 -6.61 7.76
C HIS A 55 4.30 -7.19 6.98
N ASP A 56 4.03 -7.86 5.87
CA ASP A 56 5.08 -8.25 4.93
C ASP A 56 5.40 -7.07 4.01
N ILE A 57 6.34 -6.23 4.43
CA ILE A 57 6.71 -5.01 3.71
C ILE A 57 7.21 -5.27 2.28
N PRO A 58 8.07 -6.27 2.00
CA PRO A 58 8.45 -6.60 0.63
C PRO A 58 7.25 -6.94 -0.25
N ARG A 59 6.31 -7.75 0.25
CA ARG A 59 5.07 -8.08 -0.46
C ARG A 59 4.19 -6.86 -0.67
N PHE A 60 3.96 -6.07 0.39
CA PHE A 60 3.23 -4.81 0.33
C PHE A 60 3.76 -3.90 -0.78
N LEU A 61 5.07 -3.68 -0.85
CA LEU A 61 5.69 -2.83 -1.87
C LEU A 61 5.52 -3.40 -3.28
N ALA A 62 5.61 -4.73 -3.45
CA ALA A 62 5.39 -5.37 -4.73
C ALA A 62 3.92 -5.23 -5.20
N GLU A 63 2.97 -5.42 -4.28
CA GLU A 63 1.54 -5.26 -4.55
C GLU A 63 1.17 -3.79 -4.82
N LEU A 64 1.73 -2.84 -4.06
CA LEU A 64 1.55 -1.40 -4.29
C LEU A 64 2.03 -1.00 -5.69
N ARG A 65 3.22 -1.46 -6.10
CA ARG A 65 3.75 -1.18 -7.45
C ARG A 65 2.85 -1.75 -8.54
N ALA A 66 2.41 -3.00 -8.36
CA ALA A 66 1.49 -3.63 -9.31
C ALA A 66 0.17 -2.86 -9.42
N ALA A 67 -0.37 -2.40 -8.30
CA ALA A 67 -1.60 -1.59 -8.26
C ALA A 67 -1.41 -0.19 -8.87
N ILE A 68 -0.23 0.45 -8.71
CA ILE A 68 0.05 1.73 -9.37
C ILE A 68 0.15 1.57 -10.90
N ILE A 69 0.75 0.47 -11.37
CA ILE A 69 0.92 0.21 -12.80
C ILE A 69 -0.42 -0.16 -13.44
N ASP A 70 -1.24 -0.96 -12.75
CA ASP A 70 -2.52 -1.46 -13.25
C ASP A 70 -3.55 -1.51 -12.10
N PRO A 71 -4.22 -0.39 -11.79
CA PRO A 71 -5.12 -0.27 -10.63
C PRO A 71 -6.33 -1.21 -10.74
N GLY A 72 -6.75 -1.55 -11.96
CA GLY A 72 -7.83 -2.50 -12.23
C GLY A 72 -7.54 -3.94 -11.78
N GLN A 73 -6.33 -4.23 -11.31
CA GLN A 73 -6.01 -5.54 -10.73
C GLN A 73 -6.49 -5.69 -9.29
N VAL A 74 -6.76 -4.59 -8.58
CA VAL A 74 -7.35 -4.64 -7.25
C VAL A 74 -8.87 -4.82 -7.44
N PRO A 75 -9.45 -5.96 -7.05
CA PRO A 75 -10.85 -6.23 -7.33
C PRO A 75 -11.81 -5.41 -6.44
N ASP A 76 -13.03 -5.19 -6.94
CA ASP A 76 -14.25 -4.87 -6.16
C ASP A 76 -14.20 -3.63 -5.23
N ASP A 77 -13.62 -2.52 -5.68
CA ASP A 77 -13.50 -1.29 -4.87
C ASP A 77 -12.87 -1.57 -3.48
N GLU A 78 -12.14 -2.69 -3.34
CA GLU A 78 -11.65 -3.16 -2.04
C GLU A 78 -10.62 -2.18 -1.49
N LEU A 79 -9.91 -1.47 -2.36
CA LEU A 79 -8.99 -0.40 -1.98
C LEU A 79 -9.74 0.74 -1.29
N PHE A 80 -10.83 1.20 -1.88
CA PHE A 80 -11.71 2.20 -1.27
C PHE A 80 -12.31 1.68 0.04
N ASN A 81 -12.83 0.45 0.06
CA ASN A 81 -13.41 -0.14 1.28
C ASN A 81 -12.36 -0.36 2.39
N ALA A 82 -11.10 -0.59 2.03
CA ALA A 82 -10.03 -0.81 2.99
C ALA A 82 -9.48 0.49 3.59
N ALA A 83 -9.44 1.59 2.83
CA ALA A 83 -8.84 2.85 3.26
C ALA A 83 -9.82 4.02 3.45
N CYS A 84 -11.05 3.92 2.94
CA CYS A 84 -12.07 4.98 2.94
C CYS A 84 -11.49 6.37 2.56
N PHE A 85 -10.70 6.42 1.49
CA PHE A 85 -10.02 7.65 1.08
C PHE A 85 -10.95 8.58 0.28
N GLU A 86 -10.65 9.89 0.29
CA GLU A 86 -11.43 10.92 -0.42
C GLU A 86 -10.75 11.43 -1.70
N ASP A 87 -9.61 10.84 -2.08
CA ASP A 87 -8.77 11.22 -3.23
C ASP A 87 -9.45 11.07 -4.61
N GLY A 88 -10.71 10.66 -4.65
CA GLY A 88 -11.58 10.64 -5.85
C GLY A 88 -11.34 9.50 -6.82
N SER A 89 -10.18 8.81 -6.76
CA SER A 89 -9.87 7.63 -7.56
C SER A 89 -8.79 6.77 -6.90
N ASP A 90 -8.80 5.46 -7.16
CA ASP A 90 -7.77 4.52 -6.68
C ASP A 90 -6.35 4.95 -7.08
N GLU A 91 -6.18 5.43 -8.32
CA GLU A 91 -4.88 5.91 -8.83
C GLU A 91 -4.31 7.06 -8.00
N ALA A 92 -5.15 8.04 -7.67
CA ALA A 92 -4.73 9.21 -6.89
C ALA A 92 -4.33 8.79 -5.47
N PHE A 93 -5.10 7.89 -4.86
CA PHE A 93 -4.78 7.33 -3.56
C PHE A 93 -3.47 6.53 -3.57
N LEU A 94 -3.29 5.62 -4.53
CA LEU A 94 -2.07 4.82 -4.65
C LEU A 94 -0.83 5.69 -4.90
N ALA A 95 -0.97 6.75 -5.71
CA ALA A 95 0.09 7.71 -5.94
C ALA A 95 0.47 8.48 -4.66
N ARG A 96 -0.53 8.86 -3.86
CA ARG A 96 -0.30 9.48 -2.55
C ARG A 96 0.41 8.53 -1.59
N VAL A 97 -0.03 7.28 -1.48
CA VAL A 97 0.62 6.27 -0.63
C VAL A 97 2.08 6.08 -1.04
N TRP A 98 2.37 6.02 -2.35
CA TRP A 98 3.74 5.95 -2.84
C TRP A 98 4.57 7.17 -2.42
N HIS A 99 4.01 8.37 -2.58
CA HIS A 99 4.68 9.62 -2.22
C HIS A 99 4.93 9.75 -0.71
N ASP A 100 4.01 9.28 0.14
CA ASP A 100 4.21 9.24 1.59
C ASP A 100 5.41 8.36 1.98
N ILE A 101 5.61 7.25 1.28
CA ILE A 101 6.72 6.32 1.52
C ILE A 101 8.02 6.86 0.91
N TYR A 102 7.95 7.32 -0.34
CA TYR A 102 9.08 7.80 -1.13
C TYR A 102 8.79 9.19 -1.73
N PRO A 103 8.93 10.26 -0.93
CA PRO A 103 8.60 11.61 -1.40
C PRO A 103 9.45 12.04 -2.60
N ASP A 104 10.69 11.56 -2.67
CA ASP A 104 11.65 11.91 -3.73
C ASP A 104 11.68 10.90 -4.88
N ARG A 105 10.86 9.82 -4.86
CA ARG A 105 10.83 8.86 -5.97
C ARG A 105 9.66 9.11 -6.91
N PRO A 106 9.87 9.04 -8.23
CA PRO A 106 8.78 9.03 -9.19
C PRO A 106 7.91 7.78 -9.01
N LEU A 107 6.67 7.86 -9.51
CA LEU A 107 5.77 6.71 -9.54
C LEU A 107 6.36 5.59 -10.40
N PRO A 108 6.22 4.32 -9.99
CA PRO A 108 6.55 3.19 -10.83
C PRO A 108 5.64 3.18 -12.06
N THR A 109 6.23 2.97 -13.23
CA THR A 109 5.49 2.81 -14.50
C THR A 109 5.77 1.43 -15.06
N ALA A 110 4.98 0.98 -16.04
CA ALA A 110 5.23 -0.30 -16.72
C ALA A 110 6.65 -0.38 -17.35
N ASP A 111 7.20 0.76 -17.75
CA ASP A 111 8.56 0.88 -18.31
C ASP A 111 9.65 0.97 -17.22
N ASN A 112 9.31 1.48 -16.03
CA ASN A 112 10.23 1.60 -14.91
C ASN A 112 9.57 1.14 -13.59
N PRO A 113 9.48 -0.18 -13.35
CA PRO A 113 8.78 -0.74 -12.18
C PRO A 113 9.47 -0.44 -10.85
N HIS A 114 10.70 0.08 -10.88
CA HIS A 114 11.46 0.46 -9.69
C HIS A 114 11.39 1.95 -9.36
N GLY A 115 10.83 2.80 -10.25
CA GLY A 115 10.80 4.25 -10.04
C GLY A 115 12.18 4.87 -9.90
N ILE A 116 13.22 4.31 -10.54
CA ILE A 116 14.55 4.94 -10.61
C ILE A 116 14.52 5.88 -11.83
N GLY A 117 13.95 7.07 -11.67
CA GLY A 117 14.10 8.15 -12.64
C GLY A 117 15.38 8.91 -12.34
N ASN A 118 16.26 9.07 -13.34
CA ASN A 118 17.47 9.90 -13.26
C ASN A 118 17.17 11.35 -12.85
#